data_AF-A0A7S1QED6-F1
#
_entry.id   AF-A0A7S1QED6-F1
#
_cell.length_a   1.000
_cell.length_b   1.000
_cell.length_c   1.000
_cell.angle_alpha   90.00
_cell.angle_beta   90.00
_cell.angle_gamma   90.00
#
_symmetry.space_group_name_H-M   'P 1'
#
loop_
_entity.id
_entity.type
_entity.pdbx_description
1 polymer ?
#
loop_
_entity_poly.entity_id
_entity_poly.type
_entity_poly.pdbx_seq_one_letter_code
_entity_poly.pdbx_strand_id
1 'polypeptide(L)'
;SSISTCQAAQGLCWAMSIGRGDEPRSRWFRRWCSKRAASGTGPKVKFPETPLILAGALGGPLCIFLYTPLRNALTLASQDADSGAWELYSSAFDGSFTSGWTGGWACVLPSCPQFCIMGPLFHFLKEALGSVVLAVLLSAFAETTISIGSQTLNAQLAFNREQLSAGTNLQVPLWNPLVPYGPGTLVHVTRNIVAMCGIRVFSRPCQVALDCVSRALRVELPEGIKTFLADFVASMCSAVLSAPFNQLYNFAVTSPAYMDGSAVGRLSLIGKFLMDSYLVFSEDGQVVGVSSTLARDLLMRCAYVATLYASFGAIERGAVYLWSRRRPVKTVD
;
A
#
# COMPACT_ATOMS: atom_id res chain seq x y z
N SER A 1 26.18 -3.97 -45.54
CA SER A 1 24.89 -4.01 -46.25
C SER A 1 23.78 -3.76 -45.22
N SER A 2 23.43 -2.49 -44.97
CA SER A 2 22.19 -1.83 -45.45
C SER A 2 20.94 -2.38 -44.74
N ILE A 3 20.44 -1.75 -43.66
CA ILE A 3 19.53 -0.59 -43.58
C ILE A 3 18.17 -0.79 -44.28
N SER A 4 17.10 -0.57 -43.48
CA SER A 4 15.71 -0.18 -43.84
C SER A 4 14.76 -1.32 -44.24
N THR A 5 13.49 -1.43 -43.80
CA THR A 5 12.48 -0.37 -43.65
C THR A 5 11.26 -0.81 -42.80
N CYS A 6 10.60 0.19 -42.22
CA CYS A 6 9.31 0.26 -41.53
C CYS A 6 8.05 -0.29 -42.25
N GLN A 7 6.99 -0.45 -41.42
CA GLN A 7 5.53 -0.28 -41.68
C GLN A 7 4.65 -1.43 -42.22
N ALA A 8 3.73 -1.91 -41.36
CA ALA A 8 2.26 -2.12 -41.56
C ALA A 8 1.74 -2.99 -40.38
N ALA A 9 0.95 -2.55 -39.39
CA ALA A 9 -0.39 -1.95 -39.36
C ALA A 9 -1.55 -2.89 -39.80
N GLN A 10 -2.48 -3.11 -38.86
CA GLN A 10 -3.92 -3.42 -39.03
C GLN A 10 -4.36 -4.87 -39.38
N GLY A 11 -5.28 -5.39 -38.57
CA GLY A 11 -6.20 -6.45 -38.96
C GLY A 11 -6.51 -7.47 -37.88
N LEU A 12 -7.61 -7.29 -37.13
CA LEU A 12 -8.64 -8.31 -36.92
C LEU A 12 -9.72 -7.81 -35.94
N CYS A 13 -10.78 -7.27 -36.54
CA CYS A 13 -12.09 -7.08 -35.97
C CYS A 13 -13.04 -7.90 -36.84
N TRP A 14 -13.68 -8.93 -36.27
CA TRP A 14 -15.05 -9.42 -36.53
C TRP A 14 -15.17 -10.93 -36.25
N ALA A 15 -16.01 -11.30 -35.28
CA ALA A 15 -17.31 -11.89 -35.56
C ALA A 15 -17.96 -12.36 -34.24
N MET A 16 -19.01 -11.64 -33.81
CA MET A 16 -20.25 -12.28 -33.33
C MET A 16 -21.35 -11.21 -33.28
N SER A 17 -22.18 -11.24 -34.33
CA SER A 17 -23.44 -10.51 -34.44
C SER A 17 -24.55 -11.57 -34.46
N ILE A 18 -25.27 -11.74 -33.34
CA ILE A 18 -26.60 -12.35 -33.32
C ILE A 18 -27.43 -11.64 -32.24
N GLY A 19 -28.62 -11.16 -32.62
CA GLY A 19 -29.73 -10.89 -31.70
C GLY A 19 -30.00 -9.43 -31.36
N ARG A 20 -30.75 -8.73 -32.21
CA ARG A 20 -31.58 -7.60 -31.77
C ARG A 20 -32.68 -8.16 -30.87
N GLY A 21 -32.55 -7.95 -29.57
CA GLY A 21 -33.64 -8.05 -28.60
C GLY A 21 -33.73 -6.74 -27.85
N ASP A 22 -34.83 -6.01 -28.02
CA ASP A 22 -35.15 -4.82 -27.24
C ASP A 22 -35.38 -5.22 -25.78
N GLU A 23 -34.34 -5.10 -24.95
CA GLU A 23 -34.46 -5.21 -23.48
C GLU A 23 -34.39 -3.83 -22.79
N PRO A 24 -35.17 -3.62 -21.72
CA PRO A 24 -35.32 -2.34 -21.04
C PRO A 24 -34.11 -2.05 -20.12
N ARG A 25 -32.95 -1.76 -20.71
CA ARG A 25 -31.77 -1.34 -19.96
C ARG A 25 -31.90 0.10 -19.43
N SER A 26 -32.35 0.17 -18.18
CA SER A 26 -31.99 1.17 -17.15
C SER A 26 -32.40 2.63 -17.39
N ARG A 27 -33.70 2.93 -17.27
CA ARG A 27 -34.18 4.31 -17.03
C ARG A 27 -33.62 4.93 -15.73
N TRP A 28 -33.14 4.09 -14.80
CA TRP A 28 -32.55 4.51 -13.52
C TRP A 28 -31.19 5.22 -13.67
N PHE A 29 -30.28 4.69 -14.50
CA PHE A 29 -28.96 5.33 -14.72
C PHE A 29 -29.09 6.69 -15.43
N ARG A 30 -30.04 6.81 -16.36
CA ARG A 30 -30.30 8.08 -17.06
C ARG A 30 -30.86 9.18 -16.14
N ARG A 31 -31.67 8.83 -15.14
CA ARG A 31 -32.22 9.80 -14.16
C ARG A 31 -31.19 10.33 -13.17
N TRP A 32 -30.17 9.55 -12.84
CA TRP A 32 -29.12 9.99 -11.90
C TRP A 32 -28.11 10.93 -12.58
N CYS A 33 -27.77 10.68 -13.85
CA CYS A 33 -26.85 11.55 -14.60
C CYS A 33 -27.50 12.85 -15.08
N SER A 34 -28.79 12.85 -15.46
CA SER A 34 -29.42 14.06 -16.03
C SER A 34 -29.72 15.16 -15.00
N LYS A 35 -29.99 14.81 -13.72
CA LYS A 35 -30.26 15.81 -12.68
C LYS A 35 -29.02 16.56 -12.18
N ARG A 36 -27.81 15.97 -12.25
CA ARG A 36 -26.56 16.66 -11.87
C ARG A 36 -25.97 17.51 -12.99
N ALA A 37 -26.23 17.18 -14.26
CA ALA A 37 -25.71 17.93 -15.39
C ALA A 37 -26.48 19.25 -15.65
N ALA A 38 -27.77 19.31 -15.30
CA ALA A 38 -28.62 20.46 -15.61
C ALA A 38 -28.50 21.64 -14.64
N SER A 39 -27.81 21.51 -13.49
CA SER A 39 -27.77 22.57 -12.48
C SER A 39 -26.63 23.58 -12.64
N GLY A 40 -25.70 23.43 -13.60
CA GLY A 40 -24.54 24.33 -13.77
C GLY A 40 -23.59 24.41 -12.56
N THR A 41 -23.93 23.73 -11.47
CA THR A 41 -23.25 23.65 -10.18
C THR A 41 -22.59 22.28 -10.00
N GLY A 42 -22.14 21.67 -11.09
CA GLY A 42 -21.37 20.44 -11.03
C GLY A 42 -20.16 20.63 -10.08
N PRO A 43 -19.77 19.59 -9.33
CA PRO A 43 -18.61 19.68 -8.44
C PRO A 43 -17.42 20.17 -9.25
N LYS A 44 -16.89 21.34 -8.89
CA LYS A 44 -15.65 21.87 -9.47
C LYS A 44 -14.52 20.99 -8.97
N VAL A 45 -14.24 19.91 -9.71
CA VAL A 45 -13.12 19.01 -9.43
C VAL A 45 -11.84 19.84 -9.48
N LYS A 46 -11.26 20.10 -8.32
CA LYS A 46 -9.98 20.81 -8.22
C LYS A 46 -8.88 19.80 -8.56
N PHE A 47 -8.19 20.00 -9.68
CA PHE A 47 -7.01 19.20 -9.97
C PHE A 47 -5.96 19.40 -8.87
N PRO A 48 -5.24 18.33 -8.49
CA PRO A 48 -4.15 18.44 -7.54
C PRO A 48 -3.11 19.45 -8.01
N GLU A 49 -2.54 20.18 -7.06
CA GLU A 49 -1.53 21.18 -7.37
C GLU A 49 -0.27 20.50 -7.91
N THR A 50 0.34 21.06 -8.95
CA THR A 50 1.57 20.56 -9.57
C THR A 50 2.67 20.13 -8.59
N PRO A 51 2.99 20.88 -7.50
CA PRO A 51 3.99 20.43 -6.54
C PRO A 51 3.64 19.11 -5.84
N LEU A 52 2.35 18.83 -5.61
CA LEU A 52 1.90 17.57 -4.99
C LEU A 52 2.03 16.39 -5.96
N ILE A 53 1.73 16.62 -7.24
CA ILE A 53 1.94 15.59 -8.28
C ILE A 53 3.43 15.25 -8.39
N LEU A 54 4.31 16.27 -8.41
CA LEU A 54 5.75 16.05 -8.47
C LEU A 54 6.29 15.37 -7.20
N ALA A 55 5.82 15.77 -6.02
CA ALA A 55 6.17 15.12 -4.76
C ALA A 55 5.73 13.65 -4.75
N GLY A 56 4.52 13.34 -5.24
CA GLY A 56 4.03 11.97 -5.39
C GLY A 56 4.87 11.16 -6.38
N ALA A 57 5.12 11.72 -7.57
CA ALA A 57 5.79 11.04 -8.67
C ALA A 57 7.29 10.80 -8.43
N LEU A 58 7.95 11.62 -7.60
CA LEU A 58 9.39 11.49 -7.32
C LEU A 58 9.67 11.06 -5.88
N GLY A 59 9.00 11.69 -4.91
CA GLY A 59 9.19 11.45 -3.49
C GLY A 59 8.68 10.09 -3.03
N GLY A 60 7.55 9.65 -3.57
CA GLY A 60 6.99 8.32 -3.30
C GLY A 60 7.97 7.19 -3.64
N PRO A 61 8.42 7.08 -4.91
CA PRO A 61 9.41 6.08 -5.32
C PRO A 61 10.72 6.15 -4.56
N LEU A 62 11.21 7.35 -4.26
CA LEU A 62 12.41 7.54 -3.44
C LEU A 62 12.23 6.92 -2.05
N CYS A 63 11.12 7.20 -1.37
CA CYS A 63 10.84 6.66 -0.04
C CYS A 63 10.68 5.14 -0.07
N ILE A 64 9.97 4.60 -1.07
CA ILE A 64 9.77 3.15 -1.25
C ILE A 64 11.12 2.45 -1.42
N PHE A 65 12.00 2.99 -2.25
CA PHE A 65 13.33 2.45 -2.43
C PHE A 65 14.15 2.56 -1.14
N LEU A 66 14.20 3.75 -0.53
CA LEU A 66 14.99 4.00 0.69
C LEU A 66 14.62 3.05 1.84
N TYR A 67 13.33 2.77 2.03
CA TYR A 67 12.83 1.88 3.08
C TYR A 67 12.60 0.43 2.64
N THR A 68 13.15 0.02 1.49
CA THR A 68 13.13 -1.38 1.06
C THR A 68 13.74 -2.34 2.10
N PRO A 69 14.85 -2.02 2.81
CA PRO A 69 15.38 -2.92 3.83
C PRO A 69 14.39 -3.23 4.96
N LEU A 70 13.65 -2.21 5.43
CA LEU A 70 12.63 -2.40 6.47
C LEU A 70 11.47 -3.28 5.97
N ARG A 71 11.11 -3.15 4.69
CA ARG A 71 10.10 -3.98 4.05
C ARG A 71 10.57 -5.42 3.89
N ASN A 72 11.81 -5.63 3.45
CA ASN A 72 12.39 -6.95 3.26
C ASN A 72 12.45 -7.70 4.60
N ALA A 73 12.88 -7.04 5.68
CA ALA A 73 12.85 -7.62 7.02
C ALA A 73 11.43 -8.06 7.46
N LEU A 74 10.40 -7.26 7.14
CA LEU A 74 8.99 -7.66 7.37
C LEU A 74 8.56 -8.86 6.53
N THR A 75 9.12 -9.05 5.34
CA THR A 75 8.88 -10.24 4.52
C THR A 75 9.54 -11.46 5.16
N LEU A 76 10.81 -11.35 5.58
CA LEU A 76 11.53 -12.43 6.25
C LEU A 76 10.85 -12.84 7.57
N ALA A 77 10.35 -11.86 8.33
CA ALA A 77 9.58 -12.10 9.56
C ALA A 77 8.38 -13.06 9.37
N SER A 78 7.79 -13.11 8.17
CA SER A 78 6.65 -13.99 7.88
C SER A 78 7.02 -15.47 7.72
N GLN A 79 8.32 -15.78 7.60
CA GLN A 79 8.86 -17.14 7.47
C GLN A 79 9.73 -17.53 8.67
N ASP A 80 9.92 -16.61 9.61
CA ASP A 80 10.78 -16.78 10.78
C ASP A 80 10.05 -16.30 12.03
N ALA A 81 9.60 -17.25 12.86
CA ALA A 81 8.90 -16.97 14.10
C ALA A 81 9.86 -16.73 15.28
N ASP A 82 11.10 -17.20 15.18
CA ASP A 82 12.04 -17.32 16.28
C ASP A 82 12.95 -16.10 16.41
N SER A 83 13.34 -15.49 15.29
CA SER A 83 14.28 -14.36 15.27
C SER A 83 13.66 -13.07 15.82
N GLY A 84 14.49 -12.28 16.50
CA GLY A 84 14.13 -10.94 16.95
C GLY A 84 14.04 -9.91 15.81
N ALA A 85 13.43 -8.76 16.07
CA ALA A 85 13.30 -7.70 15.07
C ALA A 85 14.67 -7.20 14.56
N TRP A 86 15.67 -7.09 15.46
CA TRP A 86 17.01 -6.65 15.10
C TRP A 86 17.72 -7.68 14.20
N GLU A 87 17.61 -8.97 14.53
CA GLU A 87 18.18 -10.07 13.74
C GLU A 87 17.60 -10.08 12.31
N LEU A 88 16.28 -9.89 12.18
CA LEU A 88 15.61 -9.78 10.88
C LEU A 88 16.01 -8.52 10.10
N TYR A 89 16.30 -7.42 10.78
CA TYR A 89 16.85 -6.24 10.13
C TYR A 89 18.29 -6.45 9.67
N SER A 90 19.13 -7.11 10.48
CA SER A 90 20.50 -7.44 10.09
C SER A 90 20.55 -8.46 8.95
N SER A 91 19.68 -9.47 8.96
CA SER A 91 19.67 -10.52 7.92
C SER A 91 19.31 -9.95 6.55
N ALA A 92 18.44 -8.94 6.50
CA ALA A 92 18.19 -8.19 5.27
C ALA A 92 19.47 -7.59 4.66
N PHE A 93 20.52 -7.35 5.47
CA PHE A 93 21.83 -6.85 5.05
C PHE A 93 22.91 -7.93 4.86
N ASP A 94 22.58 -9.21 5.00
CA ASP A 94 23.58 -10.28 4.96
C ASP A 94 24.26 -10.42 3.59
N GLY A 95 25.57 -10.68 3.66
CA GLY A 95 26.49 -10.79 2.53
C GLY A 95 26.98 -9.47 1.93
N SER A 96 26.16 -8.40 1.90
CA SER A 96 26.59 -7.09 1.39
C SER A 96 25.71 -5.94 1.89
N PHE A 97 26.24 -4.72 2.01
CA PHE A 97 25.42 -3.55 2.35
C PHE A 97 24.27 -3.31 1.36
N THR A 98 24.48 -3.56 0.07
CA THR A 98 23.48 -3.38 -0.99
C THR A 98 22.33 -4.40 -0.95
N SER A 99 22.48 -5.48 -0.18
CA SER A 99 21.53 -6.58 -0.10
C SER A 99 20.17 -6.18 0.45
N GLY A 100 20.13 -5.21 1.37
CA GLY A 100 18.90 -4.69 1.95
C GLY A 100 17.93 -4.11 0.93
N TRP A 101 18.41 -3.73 -0.25
CA TRP A 101 17.60 -3.19 -1.35
C TRP A 101 17.19 -4.23 -2.39
N THR A 102 17.38 -5.52 -2.11
CA THR A 102 16.97 -6.62 -3.00
C THR A 102 15.48 -6.48 -3.36
N GLY A 103 15.18 -6.42 -4.67
CA GLY A 103 13.83 -6.25 -5.19
C GLY A 103 13.24 -4.84 -5.09
N GLY A 104 13.92 -3.87 -4.47
CA GLY A 104 13.40 -2.51 -4.27
C GLY A 104 13.03 -1.81 -5.58
N TRP A 105 13.85 -2.01 -6.62
CA TRP A 105 13.60 -1.46 -7.97
C TRP A 105 12.29 -1.91 -8.59
N ALA A 106 11.81 -3.12 -8.29
CA ALA A 106 10.54 -3.62 -8.81
C ALA A 106 9.37 -2.72 -8.39
N CYS A 107 9.45 -2.11 -7.20
CA CYS A 107 8.39 -1.28 -6.64
C CYS A 107 8.52 0.22 -6.99
N VAL A 108 9.67 0.68 -7.48
CA VAL A 108 9.90 2.11 -7.79
C VAL A 108 8.93 2.60 -8.86
N LEU A 109 8.89 1.93 -10.02
CA LEU A 109 8.05 2.40 -11.13
C LEU A 109 6.53 2.35 -10.81
N PRO A 110 5.98 1.27 -10.24
CA PRO A 110 4.56 1.22 -9.88
C PRO A 110 4.19 2.16 -8.73
N SER A 111 5.16 2.55 -7.90
CA SER A 111 4.88 3.50 -6.82
C SER A 111 4.54 4.91 -7.33
N CYS A 112 5.02 5.33 -8.52
CA CYS A 112 4.66 6.63 -9.10
C CYS A 112 3.13 6.80 -9.20
N PRO A 113 2.39 5.94 -9.91
CA PRO A 113 0.93 6.02 -9.93
C PRO A 113 0.28 5.62 -8.60
N GLN A 114 0.91 4.76 -7.78
CA GLN A 114 0.39 4.40 -6.45
C GLN A 114 0.19 5.64 -5.56
N PHE A 115 1.18 6.53 -5.48
CA PHE A 115 1.09 7.76 -4.68
C PHE A 115 0.09 8.76 -5.28
N CYS A 116 -0.07 8.80 -6.62
CA CYS A 116 -1.13 9.56 -7.27
C CYS A 116 -2.54 9.03 -6.95
N ILE A 117 -2.70 7.72 -6.74
CA ILE A 117 -3.97 7.12 -6.33
C ILE A 117 -4.30 7.50 -4.89
N MET A 118 -3.32 7.38 -3.99
CA MET A 118 -3.50 7.64 -2.58
C MET A 118 -3.94 9.08 -2.27
N GLY A 119 -3.44 10.05 -3.02
CA GLY A 119 -3.79 11.47 -2.88
C GLY A 119 -4.92 11.88 -3.84
N PRO A 120 -4.58 12.35 -5.06
CA PRO A 120 -5.53 12.86 -6.04
C PRO A 120 -6.77 12.01 -6.32
N LEU A 121 -6.59 10.72 -6.64
CA LEU A 121 -7.71 9.87 -7.05
C LEU A 121 -8.71 9.67 -5.92
N PHE A 122 -8.24 9.51 -4.69
CA PHE A 122 -9.11 9.41 -3.51
C PHE A 122 -10.03 10.62 -3.37
N HIS A 123 -9.48 11.85 -3.47
CA HIS A 123 -10.26 13.07 -3.35
C HIS A 123 -11.28 13.19 -4.48
N PHE A 124 -10.88 12.86 -5.71
CA PHE A 124 -11.78 12.79 -6.84
C PHE A 124 -12.94 11.81 -6.62
N LEU A 125 -12.65 10.58 -6.19
CA LEU A 125 -13.67 9.56 -5.92
C LEU A 125 -14.59 9.96 -4.77
N LYS A 126 -14.04 10.57 -3.71
CA LYS A 126 -14.83 11.08 -2.58
C LYS A 126 -15.83 12.14 -3.03
N GLU A 127 -15.42 13.09 -3.85
CA GLU A 127 -16.29 14.14 -4.39
C GLU A 127 -17.34 13.58 -5.36
N ALA A 128 -16.93 12.67 -6.26
CA ALA A 128 -17.82 12.08 -7.24
C ALA A 128 -18.93 11.22 -6.59
N LEU A 129 -18.55 10.39 -5.61
CA LEU A 129 -19.44 9.42 -4.96
C LEU A 129 -20.19 9.99 -3.76
N GLY A 130 -19.69 11.06 -3.14
CA GLY A 130 -20.25 11.62 -1.91
C GLY A 130 -20.08 10.71 -0.69
N SER A 131 -19.21 9.71 -0.75
CA SER A 131 -18.97 8.74 0.33
C SER A 131 -17.47 8.48 0.51
N VAL A 132 -16.98 8.72 1.73
CA VAL A 132 -15.58 8.45 2.11
C VAL A 132 -15.29 6.95 2.04
N VAL A 133 -16.22 6.11 2.51
CA VAL A 133 -16.04 4.66 2.55
C VAL A 133 -15.88 4.09 1.13
N LEU A 134 -16.77 4.48 0.21
CA LEU A 134 -16.68 4.01 -1.18
C LEU A 134 -15.39 4.50 -1.87
N ALA A 135 -14.97 5.74 -1.59
CA ALA A 135 -13.72 6.28 -2.10
C ALA A 135 -12.51 5.49 -1.57
N VAL A 136 -12.48 5.14 -0.27
CA VAL A 136 -11.42 4.30 0.30
C VAL A 136 -11.39 2.92 -0.39
N LEU A 137 -12.54 2.26 -0.52
CA LEU A 137 -12.61 0.92 -1.12
C LEU A 137 -12.10 0.91 -2.57
N LEU A 138 -12.55 1.85 -3.40
CA LEU A 138 -12.15 1.94 -4.79
C LEU A 138 -10.69 2.37 -4.95
N SER A 139 -10.22 3.32 -4.14
CA SER A 139 -8.80 3.70 -4.13
C SER A 139 -7.93 2.52 -3.70
N ALA A 140 -8.30 1.74 -2.68
CA ALA A 140 -7.55 0.58 -2.23
C ALA A 140 -7.49 -0.53 -3.28
N PHE A 141 -8.59 -0.74 -4.02
CA PHE A 141 -8.61 -1.68 -5.13
C PHE A 141 -7.69 -1.22 -6.28
N ALA A 142 -7.74 0.06 -6.63
CA ALA A 142 -6.87 0.64 -7.65
C ALA A 142 -5.38 0.58 -7.24
N GLU A 143 -5.07 0.92 -5.98
CA GLU A 143 -3.72 0.81 -5.42
C GLU A 143 -3.21 -0.64 -5.48
N THR A 144 -4.06 -1.60 -5.14
CA THR A 144 -3.71 -3.03 -5.16
C THR A 144 -3.40 -3.50 -6.57
N THR A 145 -4.25 -3.16 -7.54
CA THR A 145 -4.08 -3.51 -8.96
C THR A 145 -2.71 -3.06 -9.49
N ILE A 146 -2.23 -1.89 -9.06
CA ILE A 146 -0.94 -1.35 -9.48
C ILE A 146 0.23 -1.99 -8.74
N SER A 147 0.07 -2.19 -7.42
CA SER A 147 1.22 -2.49 -6.56
C SER A 147 1.46 -3.98 -6.33
N ILE A 148 0.44 -4.84 -6.44
CA ILE A 148 0.53 -6.24 -6.03
C ILE A 148 1.65 -7.01 -6.75
N GLY A 149 1.72 -6.92 -8.08
CA GLY A 149 2.73 -7.67 -8.85
C GLY A 149 4.15 -7.29 -8.44
N SER A 150 4.41 -6.00 -8.28
CA SER A 150 5.72 -5.50 -7.86
C SER A 150 6.09 -5.83 -6.42
N GLN A 151 5.13 -5.76 -5.50
CA GLN A 151 5.36 -6.10 -4.10
C GLN A 151 5.58 -7.60 -3.93
N THR A 152 4.86 -8.44 -4.69
CA THR A 152 5.04 -9.89 -4.72
C THR A 152 6.45 -10.21 -5.22
N LEU A 153 6.87 -9.63 -6.34
CA LEU A 153 8.23 -9.84 -6.87
C LEU A 153 9.30 -9.40 -5.86
N ASN A 154 9.16 -8.24 -5.21
CA ASN A 154 10.10 -7.78 -4.19
C ASN A 154 10.19 -8.75 -3.00
N ALA A 155 9.05 -9.22 -2.47
CA ALA A 155 9.01 -10.16 -1.37
C ALA A 155 9.67 -11.50 -1.72
N GLN A 156 9.40 -12.02 -2.91
CA GLN A 156 9.98 -13.28 -3.39
C GLN A 156 11.49 -13.17 -3.64
N LEU A 157 11.96 -12.04 -4.18
CA LEU A 157 13.39 -11.79 -4.34
C LEU A 157 14.12 -11.71 -2.99
N ALA A 158 13.52 -11.04 -2.01
CA ALA A 158 14.08 -10.97 -0.66
C ALA A 158 14.15 -12.36 0.00
N PHE A 159 13.06 -13.12 -0.07
CA PHE A 159 13.00 -14.48 0.47
C PHE A 159 13.99 -15.42 -0.22
N ASN A 160 13.99 -15.50 -1.55
CA ASN A 160 14.88 -16.41 -2.30
C ASN A 160 16.36 -16.10 -2.04
N ARG A 161 16.70 -14.82 -1.85
CA ARG A 161 18.06 -14.42 -1.48
C ARG A 161 18.44 -14.94 -0.10
N GLU A 162 17.54 -14.80 0.88
CA GLU A 162 17.77 -15.31 2.23
C GLU A 162 17.98 -16.81 2.23
N GLN A 163 17.12 -17.55 1.54
CA GLN A 163 17.22 -19.01 1.42
C GLN A 163 18.51 -19.47 0.70
N LEU A 164 18.95 -18.70 -0.30
CA LEU A 164 20.24 -18.94 -0.96
C LEU A 164 21.42 -18.72 0.02
N SER A 165 21.35 -17.68 0.85
CA SER A 165 22.38 -17.36 1.83
C SER A 165 22.41 -18.38 2.97
N ALA A 166 21.25 -18.90 3.38
CA ALA A 166 21.09 -19.96 4.37
C ALA A 166 21.42 -21.37 3.81
N GLY A 167 21.59 -21.53 2.50
CA GLY A 167 21.93 -22.81 1.87
C GLY A 167 20.79 -23.83 1.82
N THR A 168 19.54 -23.43 2.04
CA THR A 168 18.37 -24.34 2.08
C THR A 168 17.90 -24.76 0.68
N ASN A 169 18.32 -24.05 -0.37
CA ASN A 169 17.86 -24.20 -1.76
C ASN A 169 16.33 -24.09 -1.93
N LEU A 170 15.61 -23.61 -0.92
CA LEU A 170 14.18 -23.36 -1.00
C LEU A 170 13.96 -22.06 -1.79
N GLN A 171 13.27 -22.12 -2.93
CA GLN A 171 12.96 -20.94 -3.73
C GLN A 171 11.50 -20.96 -4.15
N VAL A 172 10.88 -19.79 -4.15
CA VAL A 172 9.56 -19.57 -4.75
C VAL A 172 9.71 -18.97 -6.15
N PRO A 173 8.84 -19.32 -7.11
CA PRO A 173 8.93 -18.79 -8.46
C PRO A 173 8.61 -17.30 -8.47
N LEU A 174 9.40 -16.53 -9.22
CA LEU A 174 9.27 -15.09 -9.30
C LEU A 174 8.02 -14.70 -10.08
N TRP A 175 7.22 -13.82 -9.49
CA TRP A 175 5.98 -13.33 -10.08
C TRP A 175 6.25 -12.24 -11.12
N ASN A 176 5.44 -12.22 -12.18
CA ASN A 176 5.51 -11.16 -13.19
C ASN A 176 4.93 -9.85 -12.59
N PRO A 177 5.70 -8.76 -12.51
CA PRO A 177 5.25 -7.52 -11.86
C PRO A 177 4.11 -6.82 -12.59
N LEU A 178 3.86 -7.16 -13.86
CA LEU A 178 2.79 -6.59 -14.68
C LEU A 178 1.45 -7.32 -14.50
N VAL A 179 1.42 -8.44 -13.79
CA VAL A 179 0.19 -9.21 -13.55
C VAL A 179 -0.49 -8.68 -12.28
N PRO A 180 -1.70 -8.07 -12.37
CA PRO A 180 -2.35 -7.35 -11.27
C PRO A 180 -3.11 -8.27 -10.29
N TYR A 181 -2.76 -9.55 -10.27
CA TYR A 181 -3.33 -10.56 -9.38
C TYR A 181 -2.23 -11.56 -9.03
N GLY A 182 -2.43 -12.34 -7.97
CA GLY A 182 -1.47 -13.34 -7.52
C GLY A 182 -1.85 -13.97 -6.17
N PRO A 183 -0.96 -14.79 -5.60
CA PRO A 183 -1.14 -15.34 -4.27
C PRO A 183 -1.39 -14.22 -3.24
N GLY A 184 -2.41 -14.39 -2.40
CA GLY A 184 -2.72 -13.41 -1.35
C GLY A 184 -3.40 -12.12 -1.82
N THR A 185 -3.93 -12.05 -3.07
CA THR A 185 -4.60 -10.83 -3.59
C THR A 185 -5.67 -10.29 -2.64
N LEU A 186 -6.55 -11.16 -2.13
CA LEU A 186 -7.61 -10.73 -1.21
C LEU A 186 -7.04 -10.12 0.07
N VAL A 187 -6.02 -10.76 0.64
CA VAL A 187 -5.34 -10.28 1.84
C VAL A 187 -4.68 -8.91 1.58
N HIS A 188 -4.07 -8.74 0.41
CA HIS A 188 -3.43 -7.49 0.01
C HIS A 188 -4.44 -6.35 -0.17
N VAL A 189 -5.61 -6.62 -0.78
CA VAL A 189 -6.69 -5.64 -0.89
C VAL A 189 -7.17 -5.23 0.50
N THR A 190 -7.45 -6.19 1.38
CA THR A 190 -7.88 -5.90 2.76
C THR A 190 -6.84 -5.09 3.51
N ARG A 191 -5.54 -5.43 3.38
CA ARG A 191 -4.43 -4.65 3.94
C ARG A 191 -4.49 -3.19 3.48
N ASN A 192 -4.68 -2.94 2.19
CA ASN A 192 -4.73 -1.59 1.63
C ASN A 192 -5.99 -0.82 2.07
N ILE A 193 -7.14 -1.48 2.18
CA ILE A 193 -8.37 -0.88 2.73
C ILE A 193 -8.12 -0.40 4.16
N VAL A 194 -7.59 -1.28 5.02
CA VAL A 194 -7.30 -0.93 6.42
C VAL A 194 -6.26 0.18 6.50
N ALA A 195 -5.20 0.11 5.70
CA ALA A 195 -4.14 1.12 5.65
C ALA A 195 -4.70 2.51 5.28
N MET A 196 -5.57 2.59 4.26
CA MET A 196 -6.21 3.83 3.84
C MET A 196 -7.23 4.35 4.85
N CYS A 197 -7.97 3.47 5.53
CA CYS A 197 -8.88 3.85 6.59
C CYS A 197 -8.15 4.64 7.69
N GLY A 198 -6.93 4.25 8.06
CA GLY A 198 -6.19 4.99 9.09
C GLY A 198 -5.93 6.46 8.72
N ILE A 199 -5.44 6.72 7.51
CA ILE A 199 -5.12 8.08 7.07
C ILE A 199 -6.40 8.90 6.87
N ARG A 200 -7.45 8.29 6.33
CA ARG A 200 -8.64 9.04 5.85
C ARG A 200 -9.81 9.07 6.83
N VAL A 201 -9.91 8.09 7.71
CA VAL A 201 -10.99 7.94 8.69
C VAL A 201 -10.51 8.24 10.11
N PHE A 202 -9.29 7.80 10.49
CA PHE A 202 -8.80 7.96 11.86
C PHE A 202 -8.02 9.26 12.13
N SER A 203 -7.46 9.92 11.12
CA SER A 203 -6.70 11.17 11.33
C SER A 203 -7.51 12.26 12.07
N ARG A 204 -8.78 12.51 11.69
CA ARG A 204 -9.61 13.52 12.37
C ARG A 204 -9.89 13.19 13.84
N PRO A 205 -10.34 11.97 14.21
CA PRO A 205 -10.42 11.56 15.62
C PRO A 205 -9.11 11.73 16.38
N CYS A 206 -7.97 11.37 15.79
CA CYS A 206 -6.65 11.54 16.41
C CYS A 206 -6.31 13.01 16.64
N GLN A 207 -6.65 13.92 15.72
CA GLN A 207 -6.49 15.36 15.92
C GLN A 207 -7.33 15.85 17.10
N VAL A 208 -8.61 15.47 17.17
CA VAL A 208 -9.50 15.88 18.28
C VAL A 208 -8.99 15.37 19.63
N ALA A 209 -8.53 14.11 19.70
CA ALA A 209 -7.88 13.57 20.90
C ALA A 209 -6.61 14.35 21.25
N LEU A 210 -5.80 14.66 20.23
CA LEU A 210 -4.70 15.62 20.16
C LEU A 210 -4.96 16.87 21.00
N ASP A 211 -5.97 17.62 20.55
CA ASP A 211 -6.44 18.87 21.13
C ASP A 211 -6.85 18.71 22.59
N CYS A 212 -7.60 17.66 22.91
CA CYS A 212 -8.08 17.40 24.26
C CYS A 212 -6.91 17.18 25.23
N VAL A 213 -5.91 16.39 24.83
CA VAL A 213 -4.71 16.13 25.66
C VAL A 213 -3.87 17.40 25.81
N SER A 214 -3.65 18.15 24.74
CA SER A 214 -2.92 19.42 24.77
C SER A 214 -3.56 20.44 25.72
N ARG A 215 -4.90 20.57 25.70
CA ARG A 215 -5.64 21.44 26.63
C ARG A 215 -5.57 20.94 28.07
N ALA A 216 -5.69 19.63 28.29
CA ALA A 216 -5.62 19.03 29.62
C ALA A 216 -4.24 19.25 30.27
N LEU A 217 -3.17 19.14 29.48
CA LEU A 217 -1.79 19.34 29.92
C LEU A 217 -1.37 20.83 29.94
N ARG A 218 -2.21 21.75 29.44
CA ARG A 218 -1.90 23.17 29.28
C ARG A 218 -0.63 23.42 28.46
N VAL A 219 -0.39 22.60 27.44
CA VAL A 219 0.74 22.72 26.51
C VAL A 219 0.20 23.19 25.16
N GLU A 220 0.58 24.39 24.74
CA GLU A 220 0.26 24.89 23.39
C GLU A 220 1.28 24.33 22.39
N LEU A 221 0.82 23.43 21.52
CA LEU A 221 1.63 22.91 20.42
C LEU A 221 1.41 23.75 19.17
N PRO A 222 2.46 24.12 18.42
CA PRO A 222 2.29 24.71 17.09
C PRO A 222 1.43 23.83 16.18
N GLU A 223 0.52 24.43 15.42
CA GLU A 223 -0.49 23.72 14.61
C GLU A 223 0.12 22.68 13.65
N GLY A 224 1.31 22.99 13.11
CA GLY A 224 2.06 22.06 12.25
C GLY A 224 2.55 20.81 12.98
N ILE A 225 3.06 20.95 14.21
CA ILE A 225 3.52 19.83 15.04
C ILE A 225 2.33 18.98 15.46
N LYS A 226 1.24 19.62 15.89
CA LYS A 226 -0.01 18.98 16.27
C LYS A 226 -0.60 18.12 15.14
N THR A 227 -0.66 18.67 13.93
CA THR A 227 -1.12 17.94 12.73
C THR A 227 -0.20 16.74 12.45
N PHE A 228 1.12 16.96 12.48
CA PHE A 228 2.10 15.90 12.27
C PHE A 228 1.97 14.76 13.28
N LEU A 229 1.84 15.07 14.58
CA LEU A 229 1.68 14.07 15.63
C LEU A 229 0.36 13.28 15.48
N ALA A 230 -0.73 13.97 15.16
CA ALA A 230 -2.01 13.32 14.94
C ALA A 230 -1.96 12.37 13.74
N ASP A 231 -1.35 12.79 12.62
CA ASP A 231 -1.17 11.95 11.44
C ASP A 231 -0.22 10.77 11.74
N PHE A 232 0.85 11.00 12.49
CA PHE A 232 1.77 9.95 12.92
C PHE A 232 1.08 8.88 13.76
N VAL A 233 0.29 9.28 14.77
CA VAL A 233 -0.49 8.36 15.60
C VAL A 233 -1.54 7.61 14.77
N ALA A 234 -2.25 8.31 13.88
CA ALA A 234 -3.22 7.69 12.98
C ALA A 234 -2.55 6.65 12.05
N SER A 235 -1.36 6.95 11.53
CA SER A 235 -0.54 6.03 10.74
C SER A 235 -0.08 4.82 11.57
N MET A 236 0.31 4.99 12.83
CA MET A 236 0.65 3.88 13.72
C MET A 236 -0.55 2.97 13.98
N CYS A 237 -1.72 3.52 14.31
CA CYS A 237 -2.95 2.74 14.46
C CYS A 237 -3.28 1.95 13.19
N SER A 238 -3.14 2.60 12.03
CA SER A 238 -3.31 1.95 10.73
C SER A 238 -2.31 0.82 10.49
N ALA A 239 -1.05 1.04 10.86
CA ALA A 239 0.02 0.07 10.75
C ALA A 239 -0.28 -1.17 11.60
N VAL A 240 -0.69 -0.98 12.86
CA VAL A 240 -1.09 -2.05 13.78
C VAL A 240 -2.25 -2.85 13.22
N LEU A 241 -3.33 -2.18 12.80
CA LEU A 241 -4.52 -2.85 12.28
C LEU A 241 -4.26 -3.58 10.95
N SER A 242 -3.34 -3.08 10.13
CA SER A 242 -2.98 -3.71 8.85
C SER A 242 -1.88 -4.77 8.97
N ALA A 243 -1.23 -4.92 10.13
CA ALA A 243 -0.09 -5.82 10.30
C ALA A 243 -0.42 -7.30 10.06
N PRO A 244 -1.52 -7.86 10.60
CA PRO A 244 -1.86 -9.27 10.38
C PRO A 244 -2.07 -9.58 8.90
N PHE A 245 -2.74 -8.67 8.17
CA PHE A 245 -2.92 -8.81 6.72
C PHE A 245 -1.61 -8.66 5.96
N ASN A 246 -0.71 -7.78 6.41
CA ASN A 246 0.61 -7.67 5.79
C ASN A 246 1.41 -8.97 5.95
N GLN A 247 1.42 -9.56 7.15
CA GLN A 247 2.14 -10.81 7.41
C GLN A 247 1.54 -11.99 6.67
N LEU A 248 0.21 -12.09 6.63
CA LEU A 248 -0.48 -13.08 5.81
C LEU A 248 -0.18 -12.96 4.32
N TYR A 249 -0.10 -11.72 3.81
CA TYR A 249 0.26 -11.48 2.42
C TYR A 249 1.69 -11.93 2.15
N ASN A 250 2.65 -11.56 3.02
CA ASN A 250 4.04 -11.98 2.91
C ASN A 250 4.13 -13.52 2.93
N PHE A 251 3.51 -14.17 3.91
CA PHE A 251 3.43 -15.63 3.99
C PHE A 251 2.88 -16.25 2.71
N ALA A 252 1.77 -15.72 2.19
CA ALA A 252 1.12 -16.24 0.99
C ALA A 252 2.00 -16.15 -0.28
N VAL A 253 2.88 -15.14 -0.37
CA VAL A 253 3.74 -14.95 -1.55
C VAL A 253 5.12 -15.60 -1.42
N THR A 254 5.53 -15.98 -0.20
CA THR A 254 6.84 -16.62 0.07
C THR A 254 6.76 -18.06 0.54
N SER A 255 5.56 -18.63 0.75
CA SER A 255 5.40 -20.04 1.14
C SER A 255 5.14 -20.95 -0.07
N PRO A 256 6.05 -21.89 -0.40
CA PRO A 256 5.80 -22.89 -1.45
C PRO A 256 4.53 -23.71 -1.18
N ALA A 257 4.32 -24.14 0.06
CA ALA A 257 3.14 -24.91 0.46
C ALA A 257 1.83 -24.15 0.22
N TYR A 258 1.82 -22.83 0.43
CA TYR A 258 0.66 -22.00 0.12
C TYR A 258 0.40 -21.91 -1.39
N MET A 259 1.47 -21.76 -2.18
CA MET A 259 1.39 -21.63 -3.62
C MET A 259 0.86 -22.92 -4.28
N ASP A 260 1.32 -24.08 -3.82
CA ASP A 260 0.92 -25.38 -4.37
C ASP A 260 -0.42 -25.89 -3.81
N GLY A 261 -0.91 -25.30 -2.72
CA GLY A 261 -2.14 -25.70 -2.05
C GLY A 261 -3.41 -25.40 -2.83
N SER A 262 -4.44 -26.25 -2.63
CA SER A 262 -5.82 -25.99 -3.07
C SER A 262 -6.42 -24.77 -2.35
N ALA A 263 -7.53 -24.22 -2.82
CA ALA A 263 -8.17 -23.06 -2.18
C ALA A 263 -8.51 -23.32 -0.69
N VAL A 264 -9.00 -24.51 -0.36
CA VAL A 264 -9.28 -24.91 1.03
C VAL A 264 -7.99 -25.12 1.80
N GLY A 265 -6.98 -25.75 1.20
CA GLY A 265 -5.65 -25.91 1.80
C GLY A 265 -5.00 -24.57 2.15
N ARG A 266 -5.12 -23.58 1.27
CA ARG A 266 -4.63 -22.21 1.49
C ARG A 266 -5.30 -21.53 2.68
N LEU A 267 -6.63 -21.66 2.82
CA LEU A 267 -7.35 -21.12 3.98
C LEU A 267 -6.90 -21.79 5.28
N SER A 268 -6.72 -23.12 5.25
CA SER A 268 -6.19 -23.85 6.40
C SER A 268 -4.77 -23.41 6.77
N LEU A 269 -3.90 -23.19 5.79
CA LEU A 269 -2.52 -22.71 6.02
C LEU A 269 -2.49 -21.29 6.58
N ILE A 270 -3.37 -20.40 6.12
CA ILE A 270 -3.52 -19.05 6.69
C ILE A 270 -3.96 -19.12 8.16
N GLY A 271 -4.99 -19.92 8.45
CA GLY A 271 -5.48 -20.09 9.83
C GLY A 271 -4.38 -20.64 10.74
N LYS A 272 -3.68 -21.68 10.28
CA LYS A 272 -2.54 -22.27 10.99
C LYS A 272 -1.42 -21.25 11.20
N PHE A 273 -1.02 -20.51 10.17
CA PHE A 273 0.00 -19.47 10.28
C PHE A 273 -0.34 -18.43 11.36
N LEU A 274 -1.59 -17.94 11.42
CA LEU A 274 -2.00 -16.97 12.44
C LEU A 274 -1.96 -17.57 13.85
N MET A 275 -2.42 -18.81 14.01
CA MET A 275 -2.42 -19.50 15.29
C MET A 275 -0.99 -19.74 15.77
N ASP A 276 -0.15 -20.34 14.93
CA ASP A 276 1.23 -20.71 15.27
C ASP A 276 2.10 -19.47 15.50
N SER A 277 1.88 -18.38 14.77
CA SER A 277 2.72 -17.17 14.89
C SER A 277 2.35 -16.30 16.09
N TYR A 278 1.07 -16.26 16.49
CA TYR A 278 0.60 -15.23 17.44
C TYR A 278 -0.02 -15.76 18.72
N LEU A 279 -0.36 -17.05 18.79
CA LEU A 279 -0.95 -17.64 19.99
C LEU A 279 0.03 -18.62 20.63
N VAL A 280 0.08 -18.61 21.96
CA VAL A 280 0.84 -19.58 22.74
C VAL A 280 -0.15 -20.60 23.29
N PHE A 281 0.13 -21.88 23.06
CA PHE A 281 -0.69 -22.99 23.53
C PHE A 281 -0.01 -23.72 24.69
N SER A 282 -0.81 -24.13 25.68
CA SER A 282 -0.38 -25.07 26.73
C SER A 282 -0.17 -26.47 26.15
N GLU A 283 0.46 -27.37 26.92
CA GLU A 283 0.54 -28.81 26.61
C GLU A 283 -0.85 -29.43 26.38
N ASP A 284 -1.88 -28.93 27.07
CA ASP A 284 -3.29 -29.36 26.91
C ASP A 284 -3.99 -28.77 25.67
N GLY A 285 -3.29 -27.98 24.84
CA GLY A 285 -3.85 -27.33 23.65
C GLY A 285 -4.72 -26.10 23.93
N GLN A 286 -4.79 -25.61 25.16
CA GLN A 286 -5.48 -24.36 25.51
C GLN A 286 -4.63 -23.13 25.19
N VAL A 287 -5.25 -22.04 24.73
CA VAL A 287 -4.54 -20.77 24.49
C VAL A 287 -4.20 -20.14 25.85
N VAL A 288 -2.91 -20.03 26.15
CA VAL A 288 -2.40 -19.43 27.41
C VAL A 288 -2.00 -17.98 27.26
N GLY A 289 -1.75 -17.52 26.03
CA GLY A 289 -1.32 -16.15 25.82
C GLY A 289 -1.06 -15.79 24.36
N VAL A 290 -0.42 -14.64 24.19
CA VAL A 290 -0.05 -14.06 22.89
C VAL A 290 1.47 -14.12 22.74
N SER A 291 1.95 -14.53 21.57
CA SER A 291 3.37 -14.65 21.28
C SER A 291 4.07 -13.29 21.22
N SER A 292 5.34 -13.23 21.64
CA SER A 292 6.22 -12.07 21.45
C SER A 292 6.41 -11.71 19.98
N THR A 293 6.23 -12.67 19.07
CA THR A 293 6.22 -12.48 17.61
C THR A 293 5.18 -11.44 17.19
N LEU A 294 4.03 -11.35 17.86
CA LEU A 294 3.04 -10.30 17.58
C LEU A 294 3.62 -8.91 17.84
N ALA A 295 4.23 -8.71 19.01
CA ALA A 295 4.81 -7.42 19.38
C ALA A 295 5.95 -7.03 18.42
N ARG A 296 6.80 -7.99 18.05
CA ARG A 296 7.87 -7.84 17.05
C ARG A 296 7.32 -7.36 15.72
N ASP A 297 6.34 -8.06 15.16
CA ASP A 297 5.78 -7.76 13.85
C ASP A 297 5.02 -6.43 13.83
N LEU A 298 4.31 -6.11 14.91
CA LEU A 298 3.67 -4.81 15.08
C LEU A 298 4.68 -3.67 15.12
N LEU A 299 5.78 -3.83 15.87
CA LEU A 299 6.85 -2.85 15.95
C LEU A 299 7.50 -2.63 14.58
N MET A 300 7.89 -3.71 13.90
CA MET A 300 8.52 -3.62 12.57
C MET A 300 7.58 -2.97 11.56
N ARG A 301 6.27 -3.29 11.62
CA ARG A 301 5.26 -2.70 10.74
C ARG A 301 5.09 -1.21 11.02
N CYS A 302 5.04 -0.81 12.28
CA CYS A 302 4.98 0.59 12.67
C CYS A 302 6.23 1.34 12.22
N ALA A 303 7.43 0.78 12.44
CA ALA A 303 8.69 1.38 12.02
C ALA A 303 8.68 1.66 10.51
N TYR A 304 8.37 0.66 9.68
CA TYR A 304 8.31 0.83 8.23
C TYR A 304 7.26 1.85 7.79
N VAL A 305 6.01 1.73 8.27
CA VAL A 305 4.90 2.59 7.84
C VAL A 305 5.11 4.04 8.29
N ALA A 306 5.54 4.24 9.54
CA ALA A 306 5.74 5.55 10.11
C ALA A 306 6.90 6.29 9.45
N THR A 307 8.04 5.63 9.21
CA THR A 307 9.17 6.27 8.52
C THR A 307 8.84 6.58 7.06
N LEU A 308 8.15 5.67 6.36
CA LEU A 308 7.72 5.87 4.97
C LEU A 308 6.84 7.12 4.84
N TYR A 309 5.77 7.23 5.64
CA TYR A 309 4.85 8.36 5.54
C TYR A 309 5.41 9.65 6.12
N ALA A 310 6.20 9.60 7.19
CA ALA A 310 6.83 10.79 7.74
C ALA A 310 7.80 11.43 6.73
N SER A 311 8.64 10.60 6.09
CA SER A 311 9.57 11.06 5.06
C SER A 311 8.87 11.56 3.80
N PHE A 312 7.83 10.84 3.34
CA PHE A 312 7.02 11.31 2.23
C PHE A 312 6.35 12.67 2.54
N GLY A 313 5.75 12.82 3.72
CA GLY A 313 5.15 14.08 4.15
C GLY A 313 6.17 15.22 4.27
N ALA A 314 7.42 14.92 4.65
CA ALA A 314 8.51 15.90 4.64
C ALA A 314 8.87 16.34 3.22
N ILE A 315 8.95 15.41 2.26
CA ILE A 315 9.20 15.71 0.84
C ILE A 315 8.06 16.56 0.27
N GLU A 316 6.80 16.22 0.56
CA GLU A 316 5.64 16.95 0.10
C GLU A 316 5.65 18.41 0.58
N ARG A 317 5.85 18.64 1.88
CA ARG A 317 5.97 19.98 2.46
C ARG A 317 7.14 20.76 1.87
N GLY A 318 8.29 20.11 1.68
CA GLY A 318 9.46 20.70 1.03
C GLY A 318 9.19 21.13 -0.41
N ALA A 319 8.50 20.29 -1.18
CA ALA A 319 8.14 20.58 -2.57
C ALA A 319 7.19 21.77 -2.67
N VAL A 320 6.14 21.83 -1.83
CA VAL A 320 5.20 22.96 -1.79
C VAL A 320 5.92 24.25 -1.40
N TYR A 321 6.79 24.19 -0.39
CA TYR A 321 7.57 25.34 0.04
C TYR A 321 8.47 25.89 -1.08
N LEU A 322 9.26 25.03 -1.73
CA LEU A 322 10.13 25.42 -2.83
C LEU A 322 9.34 25.96 -4.03
N TRP A 323 8.16 25.39 -4.30
CA TRP A 323 7.30 25.84 -5.39
C TRP A 323 6.71 27.23 -5.12
N SER A 324 6.27 27.49 -3.88
CA SER A 324 5.72 28.79 -3.48
C SER A 324 6.74 29.92 -3.62
N ARG A 325 8.03 29.65 -3.31
CA ARG A 325 9.13 30.62 -3.47
C ARG A 325 9.44 30.98 -4.92
N ARG A 326 9.16 30.09 -5.88
CA ARG A 326 9.43 30.32 -7.30
C ARG A 326 8.37 31.14 -8.00
N ARG A 327 7.18 31.29 -7.42
CA ARG A 327 6.15 32.14 -8.03
C ARG A 327 6.52 33.59 -7.73
N PRO A 328 6.86 34.42 -8.74
CA PRO A 328 6.97 35.85 -8.51
C PRO A 328 5.63 36.31 -7.93
N VAL A 329 5.68 37.07 -6.84
CA VAL A 329 4.51 37.76 -6.30
C VAL A 329 3.97 38.56 -7.48
N LYS A 330 2.79 38.17 -7.99
CA LYS A 330 2.09 39.04 -8.93
C LYS A 330 1.80 40.30 -8.14
N THR A 331 2.58 41.35 -8.37
CA THR A 331 2.19 42.71 -7.99
C THR A 331 0.85 42.92 -8.69
N VAL A 332 -0.20 42.96 -7.88
CA VAL A 332 -1.53 43.33 -8.36
C VAL A 332 -1.44 44.85 -8.53
N ASP A 333 -1.20 45.27 -9.76
CA ASP A 333 -1.38 46.66 -10.19
C ASP A 333 -2.87 47.01 -10.23
#